data_AF-A0A969UGV7-F1
#
_entry.id   AF-A0A969UGV7-F1
#
_cell.length_a   1.000
_cell.length_b   1.000
_cell.length_c   1.000
_cell.angle_alpha   90.00
_cell.angle_beta   90.00
_cell.angle_gamma   90.00
#
_symmetry.space_group_name_H-M   'P 1'
#
loop_
_entity.id
_entity.type
_entity.pdbx_description
1 polymer ?
#
loop_
_entity_poly.entity_id
_entity_poly.type
_entity_poly.pdbx_seq_one_letter_code
_entity_poly.pdbx_strand_id
1 'polypeptide(L)'
;KLHPYITIELQGHTDFRASDQYNLDLSRRRADATRNYLLQQGVDPARMTILPLGESQLEKPGKTIVDHAYNRRVEVIFRDLRGVDIIFEDQDNDLQLEK
;
A
#
# COMPACT_ATOMS: atom_id res chain seq x y z
N LYS A 1 17.00 -4.95 -3.59
CA LYS A 1 18.37 -4.74 -4.16
C LYS A 1 18.88 -5.92 -4.98
N LEU A 2 18.85 -7.15 -4.46
CA LEU A 2 19.41 -8.34 -5.13
C LEU A 2 18.63 -8.83 -6.38
N HIS A 3 17.44 -8.30 -6.63
CA HIS A 3 16.59 -8.67 -7.76
C HIS A 3 16.33 -7.45 -8.64
N PRO A 4 17.14 -7.17 -9.67
CA PRO A 4 17.02 -5.94 -10.48
C PRO A 4 15.75 -5.90 -11.35
N TYR A 5 15.20 -7.06 -11.72
CA TYR A 5 14.03 -7.19 -12.60
C TYR A 5 12.68 -7.10 -11.88
N ILE A 6 12.67 -6.97 -10.54
CA ILE A 6 11.43 -6.82 -9.78
C ILE A 6 11.01 -5.35 -9.79
N THR A 7 9.81 -5.03 -10.26
CA THR A 7 9.17 -3.73 -10.05
C THR A 7 8.22 -3.80 -8.86
N ILE A 8 7.96 -2.66 -8.24
CA ILE A 8 7.12 -2.52 -7.06
C ILE A 8 6.01 -1.52 -7.37
N GLU A 9 4.77 -1.92 -7.14
CA GLU A 9 3.61 -1.04 -7.16
C GLU A 9 3.12 -0.85 -5.72
N LEU A 10 3.04 0.40 -5.29
CA LEU A 10 2.62 0.79 -3.95
C LEU A 10 1.20 1.32 -4.02
N GLN A 11 0.25 0.53 -3.51
CA GLN A 11 -1.16 0.89 -3.53
C GLN A 11 -1.58 1.44 -2.18
N GLY A 12 -2.11 2.67 -2.15
CA GLY A 12 -2.55 3.31 -0.92
C GLY A 12 -4.06 3.17 -0.72
N HIS A 13 -4.48 2.82 0.49
CA HIS A 13 -5.89 2.66 0.84
C HIS A 13 -6.27 3.47 2.09
N THR A 14 -7.55 3.82 2.20
CA THR A 14 -8.15 4.48 3.35
C THR A 14 -9.45 3.80 3.76
N ASP A 15 -9.93 4.13 4.96
CA ASP A 15 -11.33 3.86 5.31
C ASP A 15 -12.27 4.91 4.66
N PHE A 16 -13.58 4.67 4.71
CA PHE A 16 -14.59 5.45 3.99
C PHE A 16 -15.05 6.74 4.72
N ARG A 17 -14.42 7.13 5.84
CA ARG A 17 -15.00 8.16 6.74
C ARG A 17 -14.88 9.61 6.23
N ALA A 18 -13.98 9.88 5.29
CA ALA A 18 -13.79 11.22 4.71
C ALA A 18 -14.25 11.27 3.25
N SER A 19 -14.15 12.44 2.62
CA SER A 19 -14.51 12.59 1.19
C SER A 19 -13.54 11.84 0.28
N ASP A 20 -14.03 11.39 -0.86
CA ASP A 20 -13.29 10.63 -1.87
C ASP A 20 -11.98 11.35 -2.25
N GLN A 21 -12.05 12.65 -2.51
CA GLN A 21 -10.86 13.46 -2.84
C GLN A 21 -9.84 13.48 -1.70
N TYR A 22 -10.29 13.66 -0.46
CA TYR A 22 -9.40 13.66 0.70
C TYR A 22 -8.73 12.30 0.90
N ASN A 23 -9.49 11.22 0.72
CA ASN A 23 -9.01 9.86 0.84
C ASN A 23 -8.03 9.47 -0.28
N LEU A 24 -8.26 9.93 -1.52
CA LEU A 24 -7.30 9.81 -2.61
C LEU A 24 -5.98 10.52 -2.28
N ASP A 25 -6.04 11.73 -1.74
CA ASP A 25 -4.84 12.47 -1.34
C ASP A 25 -4.14 11.87 -0.11
N LEU A 26 -4.90 11.32 0.83
CA LEU A 26 -4.36 10.62 2.01
C LEU A 26 -3.70 9.29 1.62
N SER A 27 -4.35 8.49 0.78
CA SER A 27 -3.78 7.24 0.29
C SER A 27 -2.48 7.47 -0.50
N ARG A 28 -2.43 8.51 -1.34
CA ARG A 28 -1.20 8.93 -2.02
C ARG A 28 -0.07 9.22 -1.03
N ARG A 29 -0.33 10.05 -0.02
CA ARG A 29 0.67 10.40 1.01
C ARG A 29 1.20 9.20 1.76
N ARG A 30 0.35 8.20 2.05
CA ARG A 30 0.77 6.93 2.68
C ARG A 30 1.69 6.13 1.76
N ALA A 31 1.30 5.94 0.50
CA ALA A 31 2.13 5.24 -0.48
C ALA A 31 3.46 5.96 -0.73
N ASP A 32 3.45 7.30 -0.74
CA ASP A 32 4.66 8.13 -0.83
C ASP A 32 5.60 7.89 0.36
N ALA A 33 5.07 7.75 1.59
CA ALA A 33 5.89 7.45 2.76
C ALA A 33 6.59 6.08 2.65
N THR A 34 5.86 5.05 2.19
CA THR A 34 6.43 3.72 1.91
C THR A 34 7.49 3.79 0.81
N ARG A 35 7.23 4.52 -0.29
CA ARG A 35 8.22 4.74 -1.35
C ARG A 35 9.48 5.39 -0.80
N ASN A 36 9.33 6.45 0.00
CA ASN A 36 10.46 7.18 0.57
C ASN A 36 11.31 6.30 1.49
N TYR A 37 10.67 5.41 2.27
CA TYR A 37 11.38 4.41 3.03
C TYR A 37 12.19 3.45 2.12
N LEU A 38 11.58 2.91 1.06
CA LEU A 38 12.26 2.02 0.11
C LEU A 38 13.41 2.71 -0.65
N LEU A 39 13.25 4.00 -0.97
CA LEU A 39 14.33 4.83 -1.54
C LEU A 39 15.52 4.91 -0.58
N GLN A 40 15.28 5.14 0.72
CA GLN A 40 16.33 5.15 1.74
C GLN A 40 17.00 3.78 1.90
N GLN A 41 16.23 2.69 1.71
CA GLN A 41 16.78 1.34 1.62
C GLN A 41 17.52 1.05 0.30
N GLY A 42 17.57 2.01 -0.63
CA GLY A 42 18.30 1.97 -1.89
C GLY A 42 17.62 1.16 -3.00
N VAL A 43 16.29 1.13 -3.00
CA VAL A 43 15.51 0.70 -4.17
C VAL A 43 15.49 1.84 -5.19
N ASP A 44 15.70 1.51 -6.47
CA ASP A 44 15.69 2.50 -7.55
C ASP A 44 14.26 3.10 -7.72
N PRO A 45 14.10 4.44 -7.73
CA PRO A 45 12.81 5.08 -7.98
C PRO A 45 12.14 4.64 -9.29
N ALA A 46 12.91 4.35 -10.34
CA ALA A 46 12.38 3.92 -11.63
C ALA A 46 11.67 2.56 -11.57
N ARG A 47 11.88 1.80 -10.50
CA ARG A 47 11.24 0.50 -10.26
C ARG A 47 9.99 0.59 -9.40
N MET A 48 9.59 1.78 -8.97
CA MET A 48 8.48 1.99 -8.04
C MET A 48 7.39 2.85 -8.67
N THR A 49 6.15 2.36 -8.64
CA THR A 49 4.95 3.12 -9.02
C THR A 49 4.05 3.32 -7.81
N ILE A 50 3.29 4.42 -7.81
CA ILE A 50 2.31 4.72 -6.77
C ILE A 50 0.92 4.76 -7.39
N LEU A 51 0.00 4.02 -6.78
CA LEU A 51 -1.41 3.99 -7.14
C LEU A 51 -2.26 4.36 -5.91
N PRO A 52 -2.76 5.60 -5.81
CA PRO A 52 -3.70 5.95 -4.76
C PRO A 52 -5.09 5.41 -5.11
N LEU A 53 -5.70 4.67 -4.18
CA LEU A 53 -7.04 4.11 -4.35
C LEU A 53 -8.07 4.70 -3.39
N GLY A 54 -7.65 5.46 -2.37
CA GLY A 54 -8.55 5.98 -1.34
C GLY A 54 -9.37 4.86 -0.72
N GLU A 55 -10.67 5.07 -0.61
CA GLU A 55 -11.66 4.12 -0.07
C GLU A 55 -12.28 3.20 -1.13
N SER A 56 -11.85 3.30 -2.40
CA SER A 56 -12.47 2.55 -3.51
C SER A 56 -12.30 1.04 -3.42
N GLN A 57 -11.32 0.56 -2.65
CA GLN A 57 -11.06 -0.86 -2.40
C GLN A 57 -10.91 -1.13 -0.90
N LEU A 58 -12.05 -1.30 -0.22
CA LEU A 58 -12.10 -1.70 1.19
C LEU A 58 -11.82 -3.19 1.33
N GLU A 59 -10.92 -3.53 2.25
CA GLU A 59 -10.66 -4.91 2.67
C GLU A 59 -11.80 -5.46 3.54
N LYS A 60 -12.27 -4.62 4.47
CA LYS A 60 -13.37 -4.94 5.38
C LYS A 60 -14.47 -3.90 5.22
N PRO A 61 -15.71 -4.29 4.84
CA PRO A 61 -16.81 -3.35 4.68
C PRO A 61 -17.42 -2.89 6.01
N GLY A 62 -16.96 -3.46 7.14
CA GLY A 62 -17.45 -3.12 8.46
C GLY A 62 -17.06 -1.72 8.94
N LYS A 63 -17.61 -1.33 10.09
CA LYS A 63 -17.47 0.02 10.67
C LYS A 63 -16.80 0.00 12.04
N THR A 64 -16.15 -1.09 12.40
CA THR A 64 -15.42 -1.19 13.67
C THR A 64 -14.04 -0.54 13.55
N ILE A 65 -13.43 -0.20 14.69
CA ILE A 65 -12.04 0.29 14.76
C ILE A 65 -11.09 -0.70 14.07
N VAL A 66 -11.34 -2.00 14.22
CA VAL A 66 -10.56 -3.08 13.62
C VAL A 66 -10.74 -3.09 12.09
N ASP A 67 -11.97 -2.98 11.59
CA ASP A 67 -12.23 -2.90 10.14
C ASP A 67 -11.53 -1.69 9.50
N HIS A 68 -11.60 -0.54 10.17
CA HIS A 68 -10.92 0.66 9.70
C HIS A 68 -9.40 0.49 9.70
N ALA A 69 -8.82 -0.23 10.67
CA ALA A 69 -7.40 -0.52 10.67
C ALA A 69 -6.98 -1.35 9.45
N TYR A 70 -7.73 -2.42 9.11
CA TYR A 70 -7.49 -3.20 7.89
C TYR A 70 -7.60 -2.37 6.60
N ASN A 71 -8.57 -1.44 6.54
CA ASN A 71 -8.74 -0.60 5.36
C ASN A 71 -7.63 0.45 5.21
N ARG A 72 -7.05 0.94 6.30
CA ARG A 72 -5.98 1.94 6.28
C ARG A 72 -4.60 1.29 6.07
N ARG A 73 -4.36 0.77 4.87
CA ARG A 73 -3.13 0.04 4.54
C ARG A 73 -2.39 0.61 3.32
N VAL A 74 -1.18 0.12 3.12
CA VAL A 74 -0.44 0.23 1.86
C VAL A 74 -0.08 -1.18 1.41
N GLU A 75 -0.51 -1.57 0.23
CA GLU A 75 -0.11 -2.85 -0.37
C GLU A 75 1.15 -2.67 -1.21
N VAL A 76 2.08 -3.62 -1.10
CA VAL A 76 3.33 -3.64 -1.85
C VAL A 76 3.29 -4.81 -2.81
N ILE A 77 2.97 -4.51 -4.07
CA ILE A 77 2.88 -5.53 -5.10
C ILE A 77 4.21 -5.60 -5.83
N PHE A 78 4.87 -6.75 -5.72
CA PHE A 78 6.06 -7.03 -6.50
C PHE A 78 5.64 -7.67 -7.83
N ARG A 79 6.30 -7.30 -8.93
CA ARG A 79 6.12 -7.93 -10.24
C ARG A 79 7.50 -8.24 -10.81
N ASP A 80 7.76 -9.49 -11.23
CA ASP A 80 8.96 -9.80 -11.99
C ASP A 80 8.69 -9.57 -13.48
N LEU A 81 9.48 -8.70 -14.12
CA LEU A 81 9.38 -8.42 -15.55
C LEU A 81 9.63 -9.66 -16.44
N ARG A 82 10.13 -10.75 -15.85
CA ARG A 82 10.37 -12.03 -16.51
C ARG A 82 9.20 -13.02 -16.39
N GLY A 83 8.09 -12.61 -15.75
CA GLY A 83 6.88 -13.43 -15.65
C GLY A 83 6.92 -14.51 -14.57
N VAL A 84 7.61 -14.25 -13.45
CA VAL A 84 7.61 -15.16 -12.29
C VAL A 84 6.47 -14.80 -11.35
N ASP A 85 5.69 -15.80 -10.94
CA ASP A 85 4.64 -15.67 -9.92
C ASP A 85 5.26 -15.32 -8.57
N ILE A 86 4.74 -14.27 -7.93
CA ILE A 86 5.18 -13.83 -6.62
C ILE A 86 4.16 -14.28 -5.59
N ILE A 87 4.65 -14.90 -4.52
CA ILE A 87 3.85 -15.37 -3.38
C ILE A 87 3.51 -14.14 -2.53
N PHE A 88 2.22 -13.91 -2.32
CA PHE A 88 1.71 -12.91 -1.39
C PHE A 88 1.73 -13.49 0.02
N GLU A 89 2.36 -12.78 0.96
CA GLU A 89 2.27 -13.09 2.38
C GLU A 89 1.52 -11.95 3.08
N ASP A 90 0.37 -12.27 3.68
CA ASP A 90 -0.36 -11.31 4.50
C ASP A 90 0.48 -10.94 5.73
N GLN A 91 0.60 -9.63 5.97
CA GLN A 91 1.37 -9.06 7.08
C GLN A 91 0.43 -8.46 8.13
N ASP A 92 -0.64 -9.17 8.51
CA ASP A 92 -1.63 -8.63 9.45
C ASP A 92 -1.16 -8.63 10.92
N ASN A 93 0.00 -9.22 11.19
CA ASN A 93 0.54 -9.38 12.55
C ASN A 93 0.91 -8.06 13.24
N ASP A 94 1.11 -6.98 12.48
CA ASP A 94 1.49 -5.66 12.99
C ASP A 94 0.35 -4.63 12.95
N LEU A 95 -0.90 -5.08 12.83
CA LEU A 95 -2.08 -4.22 12.70
C LEU A 95 -2.15 -3.17 13.83
N GLN A 96 -2.08 -1.90 13.44
CA GLN A 96 -2.14 -0.76 14.36
C GLN A 96 -3.57 -0.24 14.50
N LEU A 97 -4.13 -0.36 15.71
CA LEU A 97 -5.45 0.19 16.03
C LEU A 97 -5.35 1.68 16.40
N GLU A 98 -6.40 2.44 16.06
CA GLU A 98 -6.56 3.82 16.56
C GLU A 98 -6.87 3.81 18.06
N LYS A 99 -6.37 4.83 18.77
CA LYS A 99 -6.58 5.02 20.21
C LYS A 99 -7.89 5.76 20.49
#